data_AF-A0A8J5W676-F1
#
_entry.id   AF-A0A8J5W676-F1
#
_cell.length_a   1.000
_cell.length_b   1.000
_cell.length_c   1.000
_cell.angle_alpha   90.00
_cell.angle_beta   90.00
_cell.angle_gamma   90.00
#
_symmetry.space_group_name_H-M   'P 1'
#
loop_
_entity.id
_entity.type
_entity.pdbx_description
1 polymer ?
#
loop_
_entity_poly.entity_id
_entity_poly.type
_entity_poly.pdbx_seq_one_letter_code
_entity_poly.pdbx_strand_id
1 'polypeptide(L)'
;MAPAAIACAVKCGAHHRRITPPPQGHAASESLIGKKVSSCPPFRLHPSPLGKSAAAAAMTTHLKKNRKKRGHVSAGHGRIGKHRKHPGGRGNAGGMHHHRILFDKYHPGYFGKVGMRYFHKLRNKFYCPAVNVERLWSMVPAEQVAEAGADKAPMLDVTQFGYFKVLGKGMLPEKPIVVKAKLISKVAEKKIKAAGGAVVLIA
;
A
#
# COMPACT_ATOMS: atom_id res chain seq x y z
N MET A 1 1.39 -37.89 -49.77
CA MET A 1 0.44 -39.00 -50.01
C MET A 1 0.09 -39.60 -48.65
N ALA A 2 -1.20 -39.74 -48.35
CA ALA A 2 -1.73 -40.13 -47.03
C ALA A 2 -1.27 -41.53 -46.57
N PRO A 3 -1.37 -41.80 -45.26
CA PRO A 3 -2.35 -42.79 -44.80
C PRO A 3 -3.13 -42.29 -43.58
N ALA A 4 -4.47 -42.29 -43.64
CA ALA A 4 -5.37 -43.40 -43.29
C ALA A 4 -5.59 -43.52 -41.77
N ALA A 5 -6.81 -43.14 -41.37
CA ALA A 5 -7.33 -43.16 -40.02
C ALA A 5 -7.60 -44.60 -39.54
N ILE A 6 -7.30 -44.86 -38.26
CA ILE A 6 -7.86 -45.97 -37.50
C ILE A 6 -8.62 -45.37 -36.32
N ALA A 7 -9.94 -45.54 -36.36
CA ALA A 7 -10.84 -45.27 -35.25
C ALA A 7 -10.64 -46.34 -34.16
N CYS A 8 -10.60 -45.93 -32.89
CA CYS A 8 -10.85 -46.85 -31.79
C CYS A 8 -11.86 -46.19 -30.83
N ALA A 9 -12.90 -46.96 -30.55
CA ALA A 9 -14.12 -46.54 -29.90
C ALA A 9 -13.96 -46.36 -28.38
N VAL A 10 -14.72 -45.37 -27.90
CA VAL A 10 -15.48 -45.30 -26.63
C VAL A 10 -15.21 -46.42 -25.60
N LYS A 11 -14.70 -46.02 -24.43
CA LYS A 11 -15.11 -46.60 -23.15
C LYS A 11 -15.29 -45.50 -22.11
N CYS A 12 -16.56 -45.19 -21.83
CA CYS A 12 -17.00 -44.48 -20.64
C CYS A 12 -16.51 -45.22 -19.39
N GLY A 13 -15.83 -44.50 -18.49
CA GLY A 13 -15.45 -44.96 -17.17
C GLY A 13 -15.73 -43.86 -16.16
N ALA A 14 -16.99 -43.78 -15.71
CA ALA A 14 -17.42 -42.88 -14.66
C ALA A 14 -16.79 -43.29 -13.32
N HIS A 15 -15.91 -42.45 -12.77
CA HIS A 15 -15.52 -42.52 -11.37
C HIS A 15 -15.97 -41.25 -10.64
N HIS A 16 -17.17 -41.34 -10.06
CA HIS A 16 -17.63 -40.45 -9.01
C HIS A 16 -16.70 -40.56 -7.78
N ARG A 17 -15.82 -39.58 -7.58
CA ARG A 17 -15.29 -39.28 -6.24
C ARG A 17 -16.06 -38.10 -5.66
N ARG A 18 -16.90 -38.43 -4.66
CA ARG A 18 -17.63 -37.45 -3.83
C ARG A 18 -16.58 -36.62 -3.07
N ILE A 19 -16.58 -35.31 -3.30
CA ILE A 19 -15.85 -34.36 -2.45
C ILE A 19 -16.84 -33.92 -1.36
N THR A 20 -16.61 -34.36 -0.13
CA THR A 20 -17.32 -33.90 1.06
C THR A 20 -16.84 -32.49 1.44
N PRO A 21 -17.74 -31.57 1.85
CA PRO A 21 -17.33 -30.26 2.37
C PRO A 21 -16.90 -30.35 3.84
N PRO A 22 -15.87 -29.61 4.30
CA PRO A 22 -15.54 -29.54 5.71
C PRO A 22 -16.50 -28.60 6.49
N PRO A 23 -16.77 -28.89 7.77
CA PRO A 23 -17.80 -28.25 8.58
C PRO A 23 -17.44 -26.85 9.10
N GLN A 24 -18.48 -26.07 9.37
CA GLN A 24 -18.43 -24.76 10.01
C GLN A 24 -18.32 -24.88 11.55
N GLY A 25 -17.53 -23.98 12.15
CA GLY A 25 -17.69 -23.51 13.53
C GLY A 25 -16.62 -23.98 14.52
N HIS A 26 -15.90 -23.03 15.12
CA HIS A 26 -15.91 -22.79 16.58
C HIS A 26 -15.08 -21.54 16.94
N ALA A 27 -15.78 -20.64 17.65
CA ALA A 27 -15.36 -19.80 18.78
C ALA A 27 -14.05 -18.96 18.76
N ALA A 28 -14.28 -17.68 19.03
CA ALA A 28 -13.40 -16.64 19.54
C ALA A 28 -12.32 -17.08 20.55
N SER A 29 -11.15 -16.45 20.43
CA SER A 29 -10.31 -16.10 21.57
C SER A 29 -9.62 -14.75 21.33
N GLU A 30 -10.00 -13.78 22.15
CA GLU A 30 -9.25 -12.55 22.38
C GLU A 30 -7.88 -12.92 22.97
N SER A 31 -6.80 -12.36 22.43
CA SER A 31 -5.55 -12.26 23.17
C SER A 31 -4.90 -10.90 22.93
N LEU A 32 -4.81 -10.20 24.05
CA LEU A 32 -4.19 -8.91 24.26
C LEU A 32 -2.70 -8.99 23.90
N ILE A 33 -2.24 -8.10 23.02
CA ILE A 33 -0.82 -7.77 22.91
C ILE A 33 -0.66 -6.31 23.33
N GLY A 34 -0.27 -6.16 24.59
CA GLY A 34 0.12 -4.89 25.18
C GLY A 34 1.34 -4.30 24.48
N LYS A 35 1.25 -3.02 24.12
CA LYS A 35 2.40 -2.16 23.92
C LYS A 35 2.56 -1.29 25.16
N LYS A 36 3.61 -1.56 25.94
CA LYS A 36 4.22 -0.60 26.88
C LYS A 36 4.63 0.63 26.05
N VAL A 37 4.05 1.79 26.37
CA VAL A 37 4.63 3.09 26.04
C VAL A 37 5.19 3.65 27.33
N SER A 38 6.49 3.88 27.33
CA SER A 38 7.28 4.49 28.38
C SER A 38 6.97 5.99 28.49
N SER A 39 6.43 6.37 29.66
CA SER A 39 6.68 7.59 30.44
C SER A 39 7.11 8.89 29.73
N CYS A 40 6.21 9.87 29.73
CA CYS A 40 6.51 11.30 29.88
C CYS A 40 5.64 11.86 31.04
N PRO A 41 6.12 12.81 31.85
CA PRO A 41 5.55 13.15 33.16
C PRO A 41 4.24 13.96 33.07
N PRO A 42 3.39 13.95 34.13
CA PRO A 42 2.07 14.56 34.08
C PRO A 42 2.16 16.08 34.20
N PHE A 43 1.85 16.80 33.13
CA PHE A 43 1.41 18.19 33.24
C PHE A 43 0.09 18.18 34.00
N ARG A 44 0.08 18.69 35.24
CA ARG A 44 -1.14 18.86 36.04
C ARG A 44 -2.07 19.82 35.30
N LEU A 45 -3.15 19.30 34.74
CA LEU A 45 -4.31 20.11 34.36
C LEU A 45 -5.23 20.18 35.57
N HIS A 46 -5.48 21.39 36.04
CA HIS A 46 -6.48 21.70 37.04
C HIS A 46 -7.88 21.21 36.60
N PRO A 47 -8.72 20.70 37.52
CA PRO A 47 -10.04 20.21 37.17
C PRO A 47 -10.96 21.40 36.88
N SER A 48 -11.34 21.58 35.62
CA SER A 48 -12.52 22.38 35.28
C SER A 48 -13.76 21.55 35.63
N PRO A 49 -14.71 22.09 36.42
CA PRO A 49 -15.87 21.35 36.86
C PRO A 49 -16.92 21.31 35.74
N LEU A 50 -17.82 20.33 35.87
CA LEU A 50 -19.09 20.21 35.15
C LEU A 50 -19.02 19.47 33.80
N GLY A 51 -19.05 18.14 33.91
CA GLY A 51 -20.30 17.45 33.66
C GLY A 51 -20.93 17.72 32.28
N LYS A 52 -20.30 17.22 31.22
CA LYS A 52 -21.02 16.77 30.02
C LYS A 52 -20.47 15.43 29.64
N SER A 53 -21.30 14.42 29.91
CA SER A 53 -21.15 13.03 29.50
C SER A 53 -20.46 12.89 28.15
N ALA A 54 -19.27 12.29 28.13
CA ALA A 54 -18.63 11.73 26.94
C ALA A 54 -19.40 10.51 26.37
N ALA A 55 -20.72 10.47 26.56
CA ALA A 55 -21.63 9.38 26.22
C ALA A 55 -22.81 9.84 25.34
N ALA A 56 -22.74 11.04 24.75
CA ALA A 56 -23.64 11.45 23.67
C ALA A 56 -22.91 11.33 22.33
N ALA A 57 -22.68 10.10 21.87
CA ALA A 57 -22.34 9.87 20.48
C ALA A 57 -23.44 10.52 19.62
N ALA A 58 -23.12 11.66 18.99
CA ALA A 58 -24.04 12.37 18.12
C ALA A 58 -24.61 11.38 17.09
N MET A 59 -25.93 11.15 17.11
CA MET A 59 -26.60 10.24 16.18
C MET A 59 -26.51 10.81 14.75
N THR A 60 -25.40 10.51 14.06
CA THR A 60 -25.11 10.88 12.66
C THR A 60 -26.13 10.32 11.66
N THR A 61 -27.03 9.44 12.12
CA THR A 61 -28.15 8.89 11.34
C THR A 61 -29.11 9.96 10.84
N HIS A 62 -29.20 11.12 11.50
CA HIS A 62 -30.02 12.26 11.05
C HIS A 62 -29.55 12.82 9.70
N LEU A 63 -28.24 12.79 9.43
CA LEU A 63 -27.65 13.33 8.19
C LEU A 63 -27.78 12.37 6.99
N LYS A 64 -28.24 11.12 7.19
CA LYS A 64 -28.35 10.13 6.12
C LYS A 64 -29.44 10.53 5.11
N LYS A 65 -29.11 10.42 3.82
CA LYS A 65 -30.04 10.71 2.70
C LYS A 65 -31.38 9.96 2.82
N ASN A 66 -31.38 8.76 3.41
CA ASN A 66 -32.60 7.97 3.60
C ASN A 66 -33.59 8.59 4.60
N ARG A 67 -33.14 9.40 5.57
CA ARG A 67 -34.03 10.07 6.52
C ARG A 67 -34.89 11.13 5.82
N LYS A 68 -34.28 11.89 4.90
CA LYS A 68 -34.97 12.90 4.07
C LYS A 68 -35.97 12.30 3.06
N LYS A 69 -35.83 11.01 2.74
CA LYS A 69 -36.67 10.30 1.76
C LYS A 69 -37.90 9.60 2.38
N ARG A 70 -38.12 9.72 3.69
CA ARG A 70 -39.35 9.18 4.34
C ARG A 70 -40.57 9.90 3.78
N GLY A 71 -41.63 9.15 3.47
CA GLY A 71 -42.82 9.67 2.79
C GLY A 71 -42.74 9.68 1.26
N HIS A 72 -41.57 9.42 0.66
CA HIS A 72 -41.45 9.22 -0.78
C HIS A 72 -41.63 7.75 -1.17
N VAL A 73 -42.51 7.48 -2.14
CA VAL A 73 -42.97 6.13 -2.50
C VAL A 73 -41.85 5.15 -2.88
N SER A 74 -40.76 5.60 -3.52
CA SER A 74 -39.70 4.72 -4.04
C SER A 74 -38.31 4.94 -3.40
N ALA A 75 -38.23 5.76 -2.34
CA ALA A 75 -36.99 6.13 -1.66
C ALA A 75 -35.84 6.55 -2.62
N GLY A 76 -36.16 7.10 -3.80
CA GLY A 76 -35.19 7.55 -4.80
C GLY A 76 -34.50 6.45 -5.61
N HIS A 77 -35.10 5.26 -5.73
CA HIS A 77 -34.63 4.18 -6.63
C HIS A 77 -35.50 4.03 -7.91
N GLY A 78 -36.37 5.02 -8.18
CA GLY A 78 -37.27 5.01 -9.34
C GLY A 78 -38.46 4.07 -9.20
N ARG A 79 -39.56 4.35 -9.92
CA ARG A 79 -40.80 3.53 -9.87
C ARG A 79 -40.73 2.27 -10.75
N ILE A 80 -40.12 2.40 -11.94
CA ILE A 80 -40.10 1.36 -12.98
C ILE A 80 -38.97 0.35 -12.74
N GLY A 81 -37.72 0.81 -12.66
CA GLY A 81 -36.56 -0.07 -12.46
C GLY A 81 -36.55 -0.79 -11.12
N LYS A 82 -37.03 -0.12 -10.06
CA LYS A 82 -37.08 -0.57 -8.66
C LYS A 82 -35.72 -0.96 -8.09
N HIS A 83 -35.59 -0.91 -6.77
CA HIS A 83 -34.40 -1.46 -6.11
C HIS A 83 -34.51 -2.98 -6.02
N ARG A 84 -33.68 -3.69 -6.81
CA ARG A 84 -33.55 -5.16 -6.78
C ARG A 84 -32.25 -5.53 -6.09
N LYS A 85 -32.16 -6.77 -5.58
CA LYS A 85 -31.02 -7.20 -4.74
C LYS A 85 -29.70 -7.23 -5.52
N HIS A 86 -29.63 -7.93 -6.66
CA HIS A 86 -28.42 -8.05 -7.48
C HIS A 86 -28.76 -8.20 -8.99
N PRO A 87 -29.12 -7.13 -9.71
CA PRO A 87 -29.60 -7.24 -11.10
C PRO A 87 -28.51 -7.60 -12.12
N GLY A 88 -27.23 -7.36 -11.82
CA GLY A 88 -26.10 -7.62 -12.73
C GLY A 88 -25.12 -8.69 -12.22
N GLY A 89 -25.53 -9.47 -11.21
CA GLY A 89 -24.63 -10.35 -10.45
C GLY A 89 -24.09 -9.69 -9.17
N ARG A 90 -23.21 -10.40 -8.47
CA ARG A 90 -22.61 -9.98 -7.21
C ARG A 90 -21.10 -9.80 -7.36
N GLY A 91 -20.55 -8.72 -6.82
CA GLY A 91 -19.12 -8.41 -6.93
C GLY A 91 -18.71 -8.15 -8.38
N ASN A 92 -17.57 -8.70 -8.79
CA ASN A 92 -16.99 -8.51 -10.14
C ASN A 92 -17.52 -9.52 -11.17
N ALA A 93 -18.77 -9.98 -11.01
CA ALA A 93 -19.39 -10.93 -11.94
C ALA A 93 -19.56 -10.33 -13.33
N GLY A 94 -19.44 -11.15 -14.38
CA GLY A 94 -19.70 -10.73 -15.76
C GLY A 94 -18.64 -9.82 -16.38
N GLY A 95 -17.45 -9.71 -15.79
CA GLY A 95 -16.42 -8.78 -16.26
C GLY A 95 -15.89 -9.03 -17.67
N MET A 96 -16.05 -10.23 -18.23
CA MET A 96 -15.77 -10.52 -19.66
C MET A 96 -17.05 -10.59 -20.53
N HIS A 97 -18.22 -10.55 -19.90
CA HIS A 97 -19.52 -10.73 -20.57
C HIS A 97 -20.28 -9.41 -20.57
N HIS A 98 -21.35 -9.30 -19.78
CA HIS A 98 -22.22 -8.13 -19.76
C HIS A 98 -21.62 -6.88 -19.09
N HIS A 99 -20.54 -7.02 -18.32
CA HIS A 99 -19.76 -5.89 -17.78
C HIS A 99 -18.42 -5.68 -18.49
N ARG A 100 -18.22 -6.28 -19.67
CA ARG A 100 -16.96 -6.18 -20.43
C ARG A 100 -16.53 -4.74 -20.69
N ILE A 101 -17.46 -3.89 -21.10
CA ILE A 101 -17.17 -2.47 -21.39
C ILE A 101 -16.59 -1.74 -20.18
N LEU A 102 -17.04 -2.07 -18.96
CA LEU A 102 -16.53 -1.47 -17.72
C LEU A 102 -15.06 -1.87 -17.49
N PHE A 103 -14.72 -3.13 -17.72
CA PHE A 103 -13.37 -3.64 -17.51
C PHE A 103 -12.41 -3.18 -18.59
N ASP A 104 -12.81 -3.22 -19.86
CA ASP A 104 -11.95 -2.79 -20.96
C ASP A 104 -11.67 -1.28 -20.91
N LYS A 105 -12.64 -0.47 -20.46
CA LYS A 105 -12.51 0.98 -20.41
C LYS A 105 -11.69 1.49 -19.23
N TYR A 106 -11.91 0.94 -18.04
CA TYR A 106 -11.33 1.47 -16.80
C TYR A 106 -10.21 0.59 -16.23
N HIS A 107 -10.17 -0.70 -16.61
CA HIS A 107 -9.25 -1.68 -16.03
C HIS A 107 -8.58 -2.53 -17.12
N PRO A 108 -7.89 -1.91 -18.11
CA PRO A 108 -7.14 -2.67 -19.11
C PRO A 108 -6.05 -3.50 -18.42
N GLY A 109 -5.94 -4.77 -18.81
CA GLY A 109 -4.99 -5.72 -18.21
C GLY A 109 -5.45 -6.39 -16.92
N TYR A 110 -6.71 -6.19 -16.49
CA TYR A 110 -7.28 -6.92 -15.35
C TYR A 110 -7.37 -8.43 -15.59
N PHE A 111 -7.74 -8.83 -16.81
CA PHE A 111 -7.77 -10.22 -17.22
C PHE A 111 -6.46 -10.63 -17.87
N GLY A 112 -5.91 -11.77 -17.45
CA GLY A 112 -4.66 -12.33 -17.98
C GLY A 112 -3.67 -12.71 -16.88
N LYS A 113 -2.57 -13.32 -17.27
CA LYS A 113 -1.46 -13.68 -16.39
C LYS A 113 -0.17 -13.11 -16.95
N VAL A 114 0.61 -12.42 -16.11
CA VAL A 114 1.88 -11.81 -16.48
C VAL A 114 2.96 -12.18 -15.46
N GLY A 115 4.18 -12.47 -15.95
CA GLY A 115 5.37 -12.68 -15.11
C GLY A 115 5.49 -14.07 -14.45
N MET A 116 6.53 -14.23 -13.64
CA MET A 116 6.86 -15.46 -12.92
C MET A 116 6.30 -15.45 -11.49
N ARG A 117 5.87 -16.62 -10.99
CA ARG A 117 5.35 -16.77 -9.62
C ARG A 117 6.51 -16.88 -8.61
N TYR A 118 6.57 -15.95 -7.66
CA TYR A 118 7.54 -15.97 -6.56
C TYR A 118 6.88 -16.51 -5.28
N PHE A 119 7.29 -17.69 -4.82
CA PHE A 119 6.79 -18.30 -3.59
C PHE A 119 7.46 -17.69 -2.35
N HIS A 120 6.74 -17.64 -1.22
CA HIS A 120 7.24 -17.14 0.07
C HIS A 120 7.97 -15.78 -0.03
N LYS A 121 7.27 -14.76 -0.53
CA LYS A 121 7.83 -13.41 -0.68
C LYS A 121 8.08 -12.73 0.67
N LEU A 122 9.31 -12.82 1.15
CA LEU A 122 9.79 -12.06 2.31
C LEU A 122 10.10 -10.61 1.92
N ARG A 123 9.18 -9.69 2.25
CA ARG A 123 9.32 -8.26 1.88
C ARG A 123 10.55 -7.59 2.47
N ASN A 124 11.01 -8.04 3.64
CA ASN A 124 12.18 -7.48 4.33
C ASN A 124 13.48 -7.63 3.52
N LYS A 125 13.62 -8.72 2.76
CA LYS A 125 14.79 -8.93 1.88
C LYS A 125 14.82 -7.96 0.70
N PHE A 126 13.65 -7.50 0.25
CA PHE A 126 13.51 -6.53 -0.84
C PHE A 126 13.37 -5.08 -0.34
N TYR A 127 13.53 -4.86 0.96
CA TYR A 127 13.40 -3.53 1.54
C TYR A 127 14.58 -2.66 1.12
N CYS A 128 14.32 -1.72 0.22
CA CYS A 128 15.32 -0.79 -0.31
C CYS A 128 14.70 0.60 -0.53
N PRO A 129 14.31 1.29 0.55
CA PRO A 129 13.83 2.68 0.46
C PRO A 129 14.90 3.58 -0.17
N ALA A 130 14.47 4.39 -1.12
CA ALA A 130 15.34 5.22 -1.93
C ALA A 130 15.15 6.72 -1.63
N VAL A 131 16.26 7.45 -1.57
CA VAL A 131 16.30 8.90 -1.43
C VAL A 131 16.98 9.52 -2.65
N ASN A 132 16.52 10.70 -3.07
CA ASN A 132 17.13 11.45 -4.17
C ASN A 132 18.18 12.45 -3.65
N VAL A 133 19.17 12.77 -4.48
CA VAL A 133 20.28 13.69 -4.12
C VAL A 133 19.76 15.08 -3.69
N GLU A 134 18.68 15.58 -4.30
CA GLU A 134 18.03 16.87 -3.94
C GLU A 134 17.63 16.97 -2.46
N ARG A 135 17.17 15.87 -1.86
CA ARG A 135 16.65 15.87 -0.48
C ARG A 135 17.73 15.66 0.57
N LEU A 136 18.99 15.41 0.18
CA LEU A 136 20.06 15.13 1.12
C LEU A 136 20.33 16.32 2.04
N TRP A 137 20.31 17.55 1.51
CA TRP A 137 20.54 18.76 2.31
C TRP A 137 19.42 19.06 3.32
N SER A 138 18.20 18.60 3.05
CA SER A 138 17.10 18.73 4.02
C SER A 138 17.18 17.73 5.18
N MET A 139 17.97 16.67 5.03
CA MET A 139 18.18 15.66 6.09
C MET A 139 19.31 16.05 7.04
N VAL A 140 20.17 16.97 6.62
CA VAL A 140 21.23 17.50 7.48
C VAL A 140 20.58 18.43 8.52
N PRO A 141 20.84 18.25 9.83
CA PRO A 141 20.32 19.16 10.85
C PRO A 141 20.88 20.57 10.64
N ALA A 142 20.06 21.59 10.89
CA ALA A 142 20.37 22.99 10.56
C ALA A 142 21.69 23.49 11.17
N GLU A 143 22.09 22.96 12.33
CA GLU A 143 23.36 23.25 13.01
C GLU A 143 24.57 22.81 12.17
N GLN A 144 24.52 21.62 11.57
CA GLN A 144 25.58 21.10 10.70
C GLN A 144 25.58 21.74 9.30
N VAL A 145 24.46 22.32 8.87
CA VAL A 145 24.39 23.11 7.63
C VAL A 145 25.08 24.47 7.79
N ALA A 146 25.05 25.05 8.99
CA ALA A 146 25.71 26.33 9.30
C ALA A 146 27.23 26.18 9.44
N GLU A 147 27.71 25.03 9.94
CA GLU A 147 29.15 24.71 10.03
C GLU A 147 29.75 24.17 8.71
N ALA A 148 28.91 23.88 7.71
CA ALA A 148 29.34 23.37 6.41
C ALA A 148 29.98 24.49 5.56
N GLY A 149 31.27 24.74 5.81
CA GLY A 149 32.16 25.55 4.97
C GLY A 149 32.93 24.72 3.94
N ALA A 150 33.81 25.38 3.17
CA ALA A 150 34.64 24.74 2.14
C ALA A 150 35.54 23.62 2.69
N ASP A 151 35.96 23.72 3.95
CA ASP A 151 36.94 22.81 4.56
C ASP A 151 36.32 21.69 5.41
N LYS A 152 35.02 21.79 5.77
CA LYS A 152 34.31 20.82 6.62
C LYS A 152 33.02 20.38 5.96
N ALA A 153 33.04 19.20 5.34
CA ALA A 153 31.85 18.59 4.74
C ALA A 153 31.05 17.80 5.79
N PRO A 154 29.72 18.01 5.92
CA PRO A 154 28.90 17.23 6.82
C PRO A 154 28.81 15.76 6.37
N MET A 155 28.92 14.87 7.34
CA MET A 155 28.78 13.42 7.15
C MET A 155 27.31 13.04 7.33
N LEU A 156 26.62 12.73 6.24
CA LEU A 156 25.22 12.32 6.27
C LEU A 156 25.12 10.79 6.20
N ASP A 157 24.67 10.16 7.29
CA ASP A 157 24.30 8.75 7.30
C ASP A 157 22.84 8.55 6.93
N VAL A 158 22.62 8.16 5.68
CA VAL A 158 21.30 7.97 5.08
C VAL A 158 20.58 6.75 5.70
N THR A 159 21.33 5.83 6.30
CA THR A 159 20.77 4.60 6.90
C THR A 159 20.06 4.88 8.21
N GLN A 160 20.52 5.87 8.99
CA GLN A 160 19.87 6.31 10.24
C GLN A 160 18.49 6.90 9.99
N PHE A 161 18.32 7.58 8.86
CA PHE A 161 17.03 8.09 8.39
C PHE A 161 16.16 7.02 7.73
N GLY A 162 16.60 5.76 7.71
CA GLY A 162 15.85 4.62 7.20
C GLY A 162 15.90 4.46 5.68
N TYR A 163 16.84 5.08 4.98
CA TYR A 163 17.03 4.96 3.53
C TYR A 163 18.27 4.12 3.21
N PHE A 164 18.17 3.26 2.19
CA PHE A 164 19.28 2.36 1.81
C PHE A 164 19.90 2.70 0.46
N LYS A 165 19.13 3.31 -0.44
CA LYS A 165 19.57 3.61 -1.81
C LYS A 165 19.55 5.11 -2.13
N VAL A 166 20.63 5.64 -2.70
CA VAL A 166 20.70 7.04 -3.16
C VAL A 166 20.58 7.11 -4.69
N LEU A 167 19.60 7.89 -5.18
CA LEU A 167 19.25 8.07 -6.59
C LEU A 167 19.53 9.48 -7.09
N GLY A 168 20.01 9.60 -8.33
CA GLY A 168 20.53 10.83 -8.93
C GLY A 168 19.53 11.89 -9.40
N LYS A 169 18.26 11.89 -8.96
CA LYS A 169 17.28 12.89 -9.41
C LYS A 169 17.50 14.23 -8.69
N GLY A 170 17.37 15.34 -9.44
CA GLY A 170 17.55 16.71 -8.95
C GLY A 170 18.98 17.23 -9.03
N MET A 171 19.19 18.45 -8.52
CA MET A 171 20.49 19.11 -8.46
C MET A 171 20.96 19.19 -7.01
N LEU A 172 22.26 19.13 -6.82
CA LEU A 172 22.89 19.35 -5.52
C LEU A 172 23.45 20.77 -5.51
N PRO A 173 23.32 21.54 -4.42
CA PRO A 173 24.08 22.78 -4.28
C PRO A 173 25.58 22.46 -4.31
N GLU A 174 26.39 23.43 -4.70
CA GLU A 174 27.87 23.34 -4.80
C GLU A 174 28.55 23.33 -3.41
N LYS A 175 27.93 22.66 -2.45
CA LYS A 175 28.49 22.43 -1.12
C LYS A 175 28.91 20.95 -1.03
N PRO A 176 30.13 20.66 -0.53
CA PRO A 176 30.60 19.29 -0.42
C PRO A 176 29.79 18.55 0.65
N ILE A 177 29.41 17.30 0.37
CA ILE A 177 28.71 16.42 1.31
C ILE A 177 29.32 15.02 1.25
N VAL A 178 29.54 14.42 2.42
CA VAL A 178 29.94 13.01 2.50
C VAL A 178 28.70 12.18 2.79
N VAL A 179 28.39 11.24 1.90
CA VAL A 179 27.15 10.44 1.98
C VAL A 179 27.48 8.98 2.31
N LYS A 180 26.93 8.49 3.42
CA LYS A 180 26.99 7.11 3.87
C LYS A 180 25.71 6.38 3.45
N ALA A 181 25.83 5.38 2.58
CA ALA A 181 24.68 4.60 2.10
C ALA A 181 25.06 3.16 1.70
N LYS A 182 24.08 2.26 1.61
CA LYS A 182 24.33 0.87 1.17
C LYS A 182 24.47 0.73 -0.34
N LEU A 183 23.57 1.38 -1.08
CA LEU A 183 23.51 1.30 -2.53
C LEU A 183 23.48 2.70 -3.13
N ILE A 184 24.31 2.97 -4.14
CA ILE A 184 24.32 4.26 -4.84
C ILE A 184 24.16 4.04 -6.34
N SER A 185 23.37 4.90 -6.98
CA SER A 185 23.27 4.94 -8.45
C SER A 185 24.49 5.63 -9.07
N LYS A 186 24.97 5.15 -10.23
CA LYS A 186 26.09 5.76 -10.96
C LYS A 186 25.93 7.26 -11.21
N VAL A 187 24.70 7.70 -11.45
CA VAL A 187 24.38 9.13 -11.67
C VAL A 187 24.50 9.93 -10.38
N ALA A 188 24.05 9.39 -9.25
CA ALA A 188 24.21 10.05 -7.94
C ALA A 188 25.68 10.20 -7.56
N GLU A 189 26.47 9.15 -7.77
CA GLU A 189 27.91 9.18 -7.49
C GLU A 189 28.62 10.28 -8.29
N LYS A 190 28.35 10.38 -9.60
CA LYS A 190 28.91 11.45 -10.45
C LYS A 190 28.54 12.84 -9.94
N LYS A 191 27.29 13.05 -9.52
CA LYS A 191 26.81 14.35 -9.01
C LYS A 191 27.43 14.71 -7.66
N ILE A 192 27.56 13.75 -6.75
CA ILE A 192 28.16 13.99 -5.44
C ILE A 192 29.64 14.31 -5.60
N LYS A 193 30.36 13.59 -6.47
CA LYS A 193 31.77 13.89 -6.79
C LYS A 193 31.93 15.26 -7.46
N ALA A 194 31.03 15.63 -8.38
CA ALA A 194 31.06 16.94 -9.02
C ALA A 194 30.83 18.09 -8.04
N ALA A 195 30.06 17.88 -6.97
CA ALA A 195 29.85 18.84 -5.89
C ALA A 195 31.01 18.87 -4.86
N GLY A 196 32.12 18.15 -5.10
CA GLY A 196 33.25 18.04 -4.17
C GLY A 196 32.98 17.12 -2.97
N GLY A 197 31.92 16.32 -3.03
CA GLY A 197 31.56 15.36 -1.99
C GLY A 197 32.17 13.97 -2.20
N ALA A 198 32.07 13.13 -1.16
CA ALA A 198 32.54 11.74 -1.19
C ALA A 198 31.41 10.77 -0.83
N VAL A 199 31.51 9.55 -1.36
CA VAL A 199 30.57 8.46 -1.10
C VAL A 199 31.26 7.39 -0.27
N VAL A 200 30.63 7.00 0.84
CA VAL A 200 31.08 5.89 1.69
C VAL A 200 30.03 4.80 1.66
N LEU A 201 30.42 3.61 1.22
CA LEU A 201 29.54 2.45 1.20
C LEU A 201 29.51 1.78 2.57
N ILE A 202 28.31 1.45 3.05
CA ILE A 202 28.08 0.69 4.29
C ILE A 202 27.39 -0.64 3.95
N ALA A 203 27.67 -1.69 4.72
CA ALA A 203 27.03 -3.00 4.60
C ALA A 203 25.60 -3.03 5.18
#